data_AF-A0A0Q6N3W1-F1
#
_entry.id   AF-A0A0Q6N3W1-F1
#
_cell.length_a   1.000
_cell.length_b   1.000
_cell.length_c   1.000
_cell.angle_alpha   90.00
_cell.angle_beta   90.00
_cell.angle_gamma   90.00
#
_symmetry.space_group_name_H-M   'P 1'
#
loop_
_entity.id
_entity.type
_entity.pdbx_description
1 polymer ?
#
loop_
_entity_poly.entity_id
_entity_poly.type
_entity_poly.pdbx_seq_one_letter_code
_entity_poly.pdbx_strand_id
1 'polypeptide(L)'
;MRRDLQHRTIVLLQAYDASVGASPWHRHAAERAWPAVVAAQRLAYRVLATCWSLENAGADAAPEKARTLFGPDGEKEINLALALLADAVRTGRKPEPLSQLPEFLSSEMRNLYDSLIYVGSPGAGPSD
;
A
#
# COMPACT_ATOMS: atom_id res chain seq x y z
N MET A 1 16.55 -6.27 -1.19
CA MET A 1 15.12 -5.96 -1.41
C MET A 1 14.19 -6.74 -0.46
N ARG A 2 14.14 -8.08 -0.50
CA ARG A 2 13.28 -8.91 0.38
C ARG A 2 13.40 -8.61 1.88
N ARG A 3 14.64 -8.61 2.39
CA ARG A 3 14.95 -8.37 3.81
C ARG A 3 14.52 -6.97 4.28
N ASP A 4 14.68 -5.97 3.41
CA ASP A 4 14.29 -4.59 3.67
C ASP A 4 12.77 -4.43 3.70
N LEU A 5 12.05 -5.10 2.79
CA LEU A 5 10.58 -5.10 2.78
C LEU A 5 9.96 -5.83 3.99
N GLN A 6 10.53 -6.97 4.38
CA GLN A 6 10.12 -7.69 5.59
C GLN A 6 10.33 -6.83 6.84
N HIS A 7 11.48 -6.17 6.95
CA HIS A 7 11.79 -5.29 8.08
C HIS A 7 10.82 -4.11 8.15
N ARG A 8 10.55 -3.44 7.03
CA ARG A 8 9.59 -2.33 6.96
C ARG A 8 8.16 -2.74 7.29
N THR A 9 7.74 -3.96 6.93
CA THR A 9 6.42 -4.50 7.28
C THR A 9 6.30 -4.72 8.78
N ILE A 10 7.35 -5.23 9.43
CA ILE A 10 7.39 -5.42 10.90
C ILE A 10 7.36 -4.07 11.62
N VAL A 11 8.15 -3.10 11.15
CA VAL A 11 8.18 -1.74 11.71
C VAL A 11 6.81 -1.05 11.57
N LEU A 12 6.12 -1.24 10.45
CA LEU A 12 4.76 -0.73 10.26
C LEU A 12 3.78 -1.33 11.29
N LEU A 13 3.86 -2.64 11.52
CA LEU A 13 3.01 -3.33 12.51
C LEU A 13 3.27 -2.81 13.93
N GLN A 14 4.55 -2.66 14.30
CA GLN A 14 4.96 -2.17 15.62
C GLN A 14 4.56 -0.71 15.84
N ALA A 15 4.67 0.14 14.81
CA ALA A 15 4.23 1.53 14.88
C ALA A 15 2.70 1.64 15.04
N TYR A 16 1.93 0.76 14.39
CA TYR A 16 0.49 0.69 14.59
C TYR A 16 0.14 0.28 16.03
N ASP A 17 0.70 -0.82 16.52
CA ASP A 17 0.44 -1.31 17.89
C ASP A 17 0.79 -0.25 18.96
N ALA A 18 1.89 0.48 18.76
CA ALA A 18 2.28 1.59 19.61
C ALA A 18 1.30 2.78 19.57
N SER A 19 0.70 3.06 18.41
CA SER A 19 -0.28 4.15 18.24
C SER A 19 -1.63 3.85 18.88
N VAL A 20 -2.08 2.59 18.86
CA VAL A 20 -3.33 2.13 19.50
C VAL A 20 -3.23 2.18 21.03
N GLY A 21 -2.02 2.03 21.56
CA GLY A 21 -1.69 2.17 22.99
C GLY A 21 -1.54 3.62 23.48
N ALA A 22 -1.59 4.62 22.61
CA ALA A 22 -1.41 6.03 22.97
C ALA A 22 -2.73 6.76 23.30
N SER A 23 -2.59 7.94 23.94
CA SER A 23 -3.63 8.81 24.52
C SER A 23 -4.93 8.94 23.69
N PRO A 24 -6.13 9.11 24.33
CA PRO A 24 -7.45 9.04 23.67
C PRO A 24 -7.65 9.92 22.41
N TRP A 25 -6.98 11.08 22.35
CA TRP A 25 -7.02 11.96 21.18
C TRP A 25 -6.24 11.42 19.97
N HIS A 26 -5.18 10.64 20.21
CA HIS A 26 -4.45 9.93 19.16
C HIS A 26 -5.22 8.69 18.68
N ARG A 27 -6.07 8.09 19.53
CA ARG A 27 -6.89 6.93 19.18
C ARG A 27 -7.88 7.22 18.06
N HIS A 28 -8.60 8.34 18.07
CA HIS A 28 -9.53 8.66 16.98
C HIS A 28 -8.83 8.95 15.64
N ALA A 29 -7.64 9.58 15.66
CA ALA A 29 -6.86 9.77 14.45
C ALA A 29 -6.28 8.44 13.94
N ALA A 30 -5.82 7.56 14.84
CA ALA A 30 -5.32 6.23 14.53
C ALA A 30 -6.43 5.29 14.00
N GLU A 31 -7.63 5.33 14.58
CA GLU A 31 -8.81 4.59 14.12
C GLU A 31 -9.21 4.99 12.70
N ARG A 32 -9.15 6.29 12.36
CA ARG A 32 -9.41 6.75 10.98
C ARG A 32 -8.34 6.28 10.00
N ALA A 33 -7.08 6.17 10.42
CA ALA A 33 -5.98 5.69 9.59
C ALA A 33 -5.95 4.16 9.43
N TRP A 34 -6.69 3.41 10.25
CA TRP A 34 -6.68 1.94 10.26
C TRP A 34 -6.94 1.28 8.90
N PRO A 35 -7.92 1.72 8.09
CA PRO A 35 -8.14 1.15 6.75
C PRO A 35 -6.93 1.31 5.82
N ALA A 36 -6.22 2.44 5.91
CA ALA A 36 -5.02 2.68 5.12
C ALA A 36 -3.85 1.80 5.59
N VAL A 37 -3.69 1.60 6.90
CA VAL A 37 -2.68 0.70 7.46
C VAL A 37 -2.90 -0.75 7.00
N VAL A 38 -4.15 -1.25 7.11
CA VAL A 38 -4.50 -2.61 6.67
C VAL A 38 -4.29 -2.78 5.17
N ALA A 39 -4.68 -1.80 4.36
CA ALA A 39 -4.47 -1.84 2.91
C ALA A 39 -2.97 -1.83 2.54
N ALA A 40 -2.16 -1.00 3.21
CA ALA A 40 -0.71 -0.99 3.01
C ALA A 40 -0.06 -2.33 3.38
N GLN A 41 -0.53 -2.96 4.47
CA GLN A 41 -0.06 -4.27 4.89
C GLN A 41 -0.40 -5.37 3.87
N ARG A 42 -1.63 -5.38 3.34
CA ARG A 42 -2.05 -6.35 2.30
C ARG A 42 -1.24 -6.18 1.02
N LEU A 43 -1.00 -4.94 0.60
CA LEU A 43 -0.14 -4.64 -0.54
C LEU A 43 1.29 -5.17 -0.32
N ALA A 44 1.86 -4.97 0.87
CA ALA A 44 3.19 -5.47 1.21
C ALA A 44 3.26 -7.01 1.14
N TYR A 45 2.25 -7.71 1.68
CA TYR A 45 2.19 -9.17 1.57
C TYR A 45 2.05 -9.65 0.13
N ARG A 46 1.25 -8.97 -0.69
CA ARG A 46 1.08 -9.32 -2.11
C ARG A 46 2.39 -9.18 -2.88
N VAL A 47 3.14 -8.11 -2.63
CA VAL A 47 4.47 -7.91 -3.22
C VAL A 47 5.43 -9.02 -2.76
N LEU A 48 5.48 -9.34 -1.47
CA LEU A 48 6.33 -10.42 -0.95
C LEU A 48 5.99 -11.79 -1.56
N ALA A 49 4.71 -12.13 -1.65
CA ALA A 49 4.25 -13.35 -2.29
C ALA A 49 4.67 -13.42 -3.77
N THR A 50 4.63 -12.28 -4.47
CA THR A 50 5.08 -12.18 -5.86
C THR A 50 6.59 -12.38 -5.97
N CYS A 51 7.38 -11.76 -5.08
CA CYS A 51 8.82 -11.98 -5.03
C CYS A 51 9.16 -13.46 -4.80
N TRP A 52 8.47 -14.15 -3.88
CA TRP A 52 8.67 -15.59 -3.68
C TRP A 52 8.27 -16.42 -4.89
N SER A 53 7.19 -16.06 -5.58
CA SER A 53 6.75 -16.75 -6.80
C SER A 53 7.78 -16.61 -7.93
N LEU A 54 8.46 -15.47 -8.03
CA LEU A 54 9.55 -15.24 -8.98
C LEU A 54 10.82 -16.00 -8.59
N GLU A 55 11.20 -15.96 -7.31
CA GLU A 55 12.37 -16.69 -6.78
C GLU A 55 12.22 -18.21 -6.97
N ASN A 56 11.03 -18.75 -6.72
CA ASN A 56 10.72 -20.18 -6.89
C ASN A 56 10.57 -20.62 -8.35
N ALA A 57 10.47 -19.70 -9.31
CA ALA A 57 10.41 -20.06 -10.73
C ALA A 57 11.77 -20.58 -11.27
N GLY A 58 12.87 -20.31 -10.55
CA GLY A 58 14.22 -20.63 -11.02
C GLY A 58 14.78 -19.54 -11.94
N ALA A 59 16.11 -19.50 -12.06
CA ALA A 59 16.83 -18.41 -12.74
C ALA A 59 16.43 -18.25 -14.22
N ASP A 60 16.09 -19.35 -14.89
CA ASP A 60 15.76 -19.35 -16.32
C ASP A 60 14.32 -18.90 -16.61
N ALA A 61 13.37 -19.19 -15.72
CA ALA A 61 11.96 -18.86 -15.92
C ALA A 61 11.51 -17.57 -15.22
N ALA A 62 12.29 -17.07 -14.25
CA ALA A 62 11.99 -15.82 -13.54
C ALA A 62 11.87 -14.58 -14.46
N PRO A 63 12.73 -14.37 -15.47
CA PRO A 63 12.61 -13.19 -16.36
C PRO A 63 11.32 -13.20 -17.18
N GLU A 64 10.91 -14.36 -17.69
CA GLU A 64 9.69 -14.50 -18.50
C GLU A 64 8.43 -14.34 -17.64
N LYS A 65 8.45 -14.92 -16.44
CA LYS A 65 7.39 -14.74 -15.45
C LYS A 65 7.27 -13.29 -15.00
N ALA A 66 8.39 -12.59 -14.82
CA ALA A 66 8.39 -11.16 -14.51
C ALA A 66 7.79 -10.35 -15.66
N ARG A 67 8.20 -10.58 -16.91
CA ARG A 67 7.60 -9.91 -18.08
C ARG A 67 6.10 -10.15 -18.19
N THR A 68 5.64 -11.36 -17.91
CA THR A 68 4.21 -11.69 -17.92
C THR A 68 3.44 -10.97 -16.81
N LEU A 69 4.02 -10.88 -15.61
CA LEU A 69 3.38 -10.25 -14.45
C LEU A 69 3.36 -8.72 -14.53
N PHE A 70 4.47 -8.11 -14.95
CA PHE A 70 4.62 -6.67 -15.00
C PHE A 70 4.16 -6.09 -16.35
N GLY A 71 4.21 -6.85 -17.44
CA GLY A 71 4.06 -6.28 -18.78
C GLY A 71 5.23 -5.36 -19.15
N PRO A 72 5.16 -4.66 -20.29
CA PRO A 72 6.29 -3.89 -20.83
C PRO A 72 6.64 -2.66 -19.97
N ASP A 73 5.66 -1.98 -19.39
CA ASP A 73 5.85 -0.74 -18.61
C ASP A 73 5.48 -0.88 -17.12
N GLY A 74 5.05 -2.05 -16.65
CA GLY A 74 4.41 -2.15 -15.34
C GLY A 74 5.33 -1.87 -14.16
N GLU A 75 6.64 -2.08 -14.27
CA GLU A 75 7.56 -1.67 -13.20
C GLU A 75 7.53 -0.14 -13.00
N LYS A 76 7.53 0.61 -14.11
CA LYS A 76 7.46 2.08 -14.09
C LYS A 76 6.11 2.55 -13.53
N GLU A 77 5.01 1.95 -14.00
CA GLU A 77 3.65 2.29 -13.55
C GLU A 77 3.45 1.97 -12.06
N ILE A 78 3.95 0.82 -11.58
CA ILE A 78 3.91 0.46 -10.16
C ILE A 78 4.69 1.47 -9.32
N ASN A 79 5.92 1.82 -9.73
CA ASN A 79 6.75 2.77 -8.99
C ASN A 79 6.10 4.16 -8.93
N LEU A 80 5.50 4.61 -10.02
CA LEU A 80 4.78 5.88 -10.07
C LEU A 80 3.58 5.87 -9.12
N ALA A 81 2.75 4.82 -9.18
CA ALA A 81 1.58 4.68 -8.31
C ALA A 81 1.96 4.61 -6.82
N LEU A 82 3.01 3.85 -6.48
CA LEU A 82 3.54 3.80 -5.11
C LEU A 82 4.03 5.17 -4.63
N ALA A 83 4.72 5.91 -5.49
CA ALA A 83 5.20 7.26 -5.15
C ALA A 83 4.04 8.22 -4.89
N LEU A 84 2.99 8.18 -5.72
CA LEU A 84 1.78 9.00 -5.55
C LEU A 84 1.05 8.68 -4.24
N LEU A 85 0.85 7.39 -3.93
CA LEU A 85 0.20 6.96 -2.69
C LEU A 85 1.04 7.34 -1.47
N ALA A 86 2.37 7.19 -1.55
CA ALA A 86 3.26 7.59 -0.47
C ALA A 86 3.28 9.11 -0.24
N ASP A 87 3.19 9.92 -1.30
CA ASP A 87 3.05 11.38 -1.17
C ASP A 87 1.72 11.78 -0.52
N ALA A 88 0.62 11.14 -0.93
CA ALA A 88 -0.70 11.36 -0.35
C ALA A 88 -0.73 11.05 1.15
N VAL A 89 -0.12 9.94 1.57
CA VAL A 89 0.03 9.59 3.00
C VAL A 89 0.85 10.64 3.74
N ARG A 90 1.99 11.07 3.18
CA ARG A 90 2.88 12.06 3.82
C ARG A 90 2.26 13.46 3.92
N THR A 91 1.48 13.85 2.92
CA THR A 91 0.90 15.20 2.84
C THR A 91 -0.53 15.29 3.35
N GLY A 92 -1.17 14.15 3.65
CA GLY A 92 -2.58 14.07 4.05
C GLY A 92 -3.55 14.50 2.94
N ARG A 93 -3.09 14.54 1.68
CA ARG A 93 -3.88 14.98 0.52
C ARG A 93 -4.47 13.80 -0.22
N LYS A 94 -5.57 14.05 -0.94
CA LYS A 94 -6.15 13.07 -1.84
C LYS A 94 -5.14 12.70 -2.94
N PRO A 95 -4.81 11.41 -3.13
CA PRO A 95 -3.95 10.98 -4.23
C PRO A 95 -4.59 11.26 -5.59
N GLU A 96 -3.77 11.62 -6.57
CA GLU A 96 -4.20 11.67 -7.97
C GLU A 96 -4.66 10.28 -8.44
N PRO A 97 -5.60 10.20 -9.40
CA PRO A 97 -6.08 8.91 -9.92
C PRO A 97 -4.93 8.03 -10.39
N LEU A 98 -4.93 6.77 -9.96
CA LEU A 98 -3.95 5.79 -10.38
C LEU A 98 -4.07 5.50 -11.88
N SER A 99 -2.92 5.40 -12.56
CA SER A 99 -2.81 4.95 -13.95
C SER A 99 -3.14 3.44 -14.08
N GLN A 100 -3.02 2.89 -15.30
CA GLN A 100 -3.23 1.46 -15.51
C GLN A 100 -2.17 0.63 -14.76
N LEU A 101 -2.62 -0.16 -13.80
CA LEU A 101 -1.78 -1.02 -12.98
C LEU A 101 -1.81 -2.47 -13.49
N PRO A 102 -0.70 -3.21 -13.34
CA PRO A 102 -0.70 -4.65 -13.55
C PRO A 102 -1.73 -5.36 -12.67
N GLU A 103 -2.41 -6.35 -13.24
CA GLU A 103 -3.56 -7.02 -12.63
C GLU A 103 -3.24 -7.61 -11.25
N PHE A 104 -2.02 -8.11 -11.05
CA PHE A 104 -1.64 -8.79 -9.81
C PHE A 104 -1.57 -7.88 -8.57
N LEU A 105 -1.45 -6.56 -8.73
CA LEU A 105 -1.45 -5.55 -7.65
C LEU A 105 -2.63 -4.57 -7.72
N SER A 106 -3.41 -4.59 -8.79
CA SER A 106 -4.44 -3.59 -9.05
C SER A 106 -5.44 -3.46 -7.89
N SER A 107 -5.90 -4.60 -7.35
CA SER A 107 -6.86 -4.65 -6.24
C SER A 107 -6.31 -4.02 -4.96
N GLU A 108 -5.07 -4.35 -4.57
CA GLU A 108 -4.49 -3.86 -3.33
C GLU A 108 -4.11 -2.38 -3.42
N MET A 109 -3.62 -1.93 -4.58
CA MET A 109 -3.36 -0.52 -4.84
C MET A 109 -4.65 0.31 -4.84
N ARG A 110 -5.74 -0.23 -5.40
CA ARG A 110 -7.07 0.41 -5.38
C ARG A 110 -7.62 0.49 -3.95
N ASN A 111 -7.52 -0.60 -3.19
CA ASN A 111 -7.94 -0.62 -1.79
C ASN A 111 -7.17 0.44 -0.98
N LEU A 112 -5.86 0.58 -1.20
CA LEU A 112 -5.08 1.62 -0.53
C LEU A 112 -5.51 3.03 -0.96
N TYR A 113 -5.74 3.26 -2.26
CA TYR A 113 -6.25 4.52 -2.78
C TYR A 113 -7.60 4.91 -2.14
N ASP A 114 -8.56 4.00 -2.11
CA ASP A 114 -9.90 4.23 -1.56
C ASP A 114 -9.85 4.48 -0.04
N SER A 115 -8.99 3.75 0.68
CA SER A 115 -8.75 3.98 2.10
C SER A 115 -8.24 5.39 2.41
N LEU A 116 -7.43 5.97 1.52
CA LEU A 116 -6.89 7.32 1.71
C LEU A 116 -7.94 8.41 1.44
N ILE A 117 -8.89 8.17 0.54
CA ILE A 117 -10.03 9.07 0.31
C ILE A 117 -10.91 9.16 1.55
N TYR A 118 -11.12 8.04 2.24
CA TYR A 118 -11.94 7.99 3.44
C TYR A 118 -11.34 8.81 4.60
N VAL A 119 -10.01 8.88 4.71
CA VAL A 119 -9.31 9.72 5.71
C VAL A 119 -9.43 11.21 5.39
N GLY A 120 -9.48 11.58 4.11
CA GLY A 120 -9.47 12.96 3.64
C GLY A 120 -10.83 13.67 3.64
N SER A 121 -11.93 13.01 4.03
CA SER A 121 -13.24 13.65 4.15
C SER A 121 -13.41 14.19 5.57
N PRO A 122 -13.35 15.51 5.82
CA PRO A 122 -13.81 16.06 7.08
C PRO A 122 -15.32 15.81 7.12
N GLY A 123 -15.79 15.22 8.22
CA GLY A 123 -17.20 14.90 8.40
C GLY A 123 -18.07 16.10 8.05
N ALA A 124 -19.02 15.88 7.13
CA ALA A 124 -20.24 16.65 7.10
C ALA A 124 -20.90 16.45 8.47
N GLY A 125 -20.67 17.39 9.38
CA GLY A 125 -21.46 17.49 10.61
C GLY A 125 -22.89 17.82 10.23
N PRO A 126 -23.90 17.22 10.89
CA PRO A 126 -25.29 17.61 10.65
C PRO A 126 -25.45 19.09 11.02
N SER A 127 -25.98 19.87 10.09
CA SER A 127 -26.47 21.22 10.36
C SER A 127 -27.77 21.08 11.14
N ASP A 128 -27.76 21.47 12.41
CA ASP A 128 -28.94 21.88 13.18
C ASP A 128 -28.83 23.39 13.45
#